data_AF-A0A9E0UUD0-F1
#
_entry.id   AF-A0A9E0UUD0-F1
#
_cell.length_a   1.000
_cell.length_b   1.000
_cell.length_c   1.000
_cell.angle_alpha   90.00
_cell.angle_beta   90.00
_cell.angle_gamma   90.00
#
_symmetry.space_group_name_H-M   'P 1'
#
loop_
_entity.id
_entity.type
_entity.pdbx_description
1 polymer ?
#
loop_
_entity_poly.entity_id
_entity_poly.type
_entity_poly.pdbx_seq_one_letter_code
_entity_poly.pdbx_strand_id
1 'polypeptide(L)'
;MKNNAPASKAPIEERLKSFEDVDVRSGERDPAALDEFIVLLEDNYVDSDEAFKYVLKRRLSKIISIVIGIILNIIGFALIIVPMPTDYNDVVLLRATPQNGLHLSDVFGFAEIIGVVIVFIGTLLIFYGAKRSKS
;
A
#
# COMPACT_ATOMS: atom_id res chain seq x y z
N MET A 1 8.95 30.74 -32.46
CA MET A 1 8.54 29.47 -33.12
C MET A 1 7.59 28.76 -32.17
N LYS A 2 6.41 28.37 -32.66
CA LYS A 2 5.38 27.69 -31.84
C LYS A 2 5.82 26.24 -31.64
N ASN A 3 5.97 25.83 -30.38
CA ASN A 3 6.25 24.45 -30.01
C ASN A 3 4.98 23.63 -30.25
N ASN A 4 4.88 23.04 -31.43
CA ASN A 4 3.81 22.11 -31.78
C ASN A 4 4.21 20.71 -31.28
N ALA A 5 4.18 20.50 -29.97
CA ALA A 5 4.07 19.15 -29.44
C ALA A 5 2.59 18.75 -29.56
N PRO A 6 2.24 17.62 -30.21
CA PRO A 6 0.88 17.11 -30.10
C PRO A 6 0.65 16.76 -28.63
N ALA A 7 -0.18 17.55 -27.95
CA ALA A 7 -0.67 17.25 -26.62
C ALA A 7 -1.51 15.96 -26.70
N SER A 8 -0.87 14.82 -26.46
CA SER A 8 -1.52 13.53 -26.27
C SER A 8 -2.56 13.68 -25.15
N LYS A 9 -3.82 13.39 -25.47
CA LYS A 9 -4.98 13.62 -24.58
C LYS A 9 -5.12 12.57 -23.47
N ALA A 10 -4.39 11.46 -23.53
CA ALA A 10 -4.49 10.37 -22.56
C ALA A 10 -3.57 10.61 -21.33
N PRO A 11 -4.01 10.26 -20.12
CA PRO A 11 -3.17 10.35 -18.92
C PRO A 11 -1.93 9.45 -19.05
N ILE A 12 -0.79 9.90 -18.51
CA ILE A 12 0.48 9.15 -18.55
C ILE A 12 0.36 7.71 -18.02
N GLU A 13 -0.57 7.47 -17.10
CA GLU A 13 -0.94 6.15 -16.57
C GLU A 13 -1.35 5.16 -17.67
N GLU A 14 -2.18 5.60 -18.62
CA GLU A 14 -2.68 4.79 -19.73
C GLU A 14 -1.60 4.55 -20.79
N ARG A 15 -0.75 5.56 -21.00
CA ARG A 15 0.38 5.53 -21.93
C ARG A 15 1.53 4.64 -21.44
N LEU A 16 1.73 4.55 -20.13
CA LEU A 16 2.74 3.68 -19.53
C LEU A 16 2.29 2.23 -19.43
N LYS A 17 1.00 1.95 -19.59
CA LYS A 17 0.44 0.60 -19.52
C LYS A 17 0.85 -0.24 -20.73
N SER A 18 0.90 0.35 -21.92
CA SER A 18 1.37 -0.33 -23.14
C SER A 18 2.83 -0.80 -23.05
N PHE A 19 3.67 -0.11 -22.27
CA PHE A 19 5.04 -0.54 -21.99
C PHE A 19 5.13 -1.65 -20.93
N GLU A 20 4.08 -1.86 -20.13
CA GLU A 20 4.04 -2.88 -19.08
C GLU A 20 3.73 -4.28 -19.66
N ASP A 21 3.14 -4.32 -20.87
CA ASP A 21 2.75 -5.52 -21.60
C ASP A 21 3.86 -6.05 -22.55
N VAL A 22 4.95 -5.30 -22.75
CA VAL A 22 6.10 -5.76 -23.54
C VAL A 22 6.80 -6.88 -22.77
N ASP A 23 6.60 -8.11 -23.22
CA ASP A 23 7.06 -9.33 -22.57
C ASP A 23 8.58 -9.51 -22.75
N VAL A 24 9.36 -8.80 -21.94
CA VAL A 24 10.81 -9.00 -21.87
C VAL A 24 11.08 -10.24 -21.04
N ARG A 25 11.10 -11.42 -21.68
CA ARG A 25 11.58 -12.65 -21.07
C ARG A 25 13.01 -12.42 -20.59
N SER A 26 13.18 -12.31 -19.27
CA SER A 26 14.45 -11.96 -18.66
C SER A 26 15.56 -12.90 -19.13
N GLY A 27 16.55 -12.37 -19.86
CA GLY A 27 17.76 -13.10 -20.25
C GLY A 27 17.96 -13.27 -21.77
N GLU A 28 16.93 -13.15 -22.60
CA GLU A 28 17.07 -13.20 -24.06
C GLU A 28 16.91 -11.80 -24.66
N ARG A 29 17.87 -11.38 -25.49
CA ARG A 29 17.69 -10.18 -26.34
C ARG A 29 16.76 -10.56 -27.47
N ASP A 30 15.47 -10.29 -27.30
CA ASP A 30 14.51 -10.39 -28.39
C ASP A 30 14.51 -9.07 -29.21
N PRO A 31 15.02 -9.07 -30.45
CA PRO A 31 14.99 -7.89 -31.30
C PRO A 31 13.56 -7.46 -31.66
N ALA A 32 12.57 -8.35 -31.67
CA ALA A 32 11.18 -7.99 -31.93
C ALA A 32 10.58 -7.16 -30.79
N ALA A 33 10.88 -7.53 -29.54
CA ALA A 33 10.49 -6.75 -28.36
C ALA A 33 11.18 -5.37 -28.33
N LEU A 34 12.39 -5.25 -28.89
CA LEU A 34 13.08 -3.97 -29.01
C LEU A 34 12.45 -3.06 -30.07
N ASP A 35 12.08 -3.61 -31.23
CA ASP A 35 11.37 -2.87 -32.28
C ASP A 35 9.99 -2.41 -31.79
N GLU A 36 9.24 -3.28 -31.08
CA GLU A 36 7.98 -2.92 -30.43
C GLU A 36 8.17 -1.80 -29.41
N PHE A 37 9.22 -1.87 -28.59
CA PHE A 37 9.54 -0.82 -27.63
C PHE A 37 9.88 0.53 -28.30
N ILE A 38 10.60 0.50 -29.43
CA ILE A 38 10.93 1.72 -30.20
C ILE A 38 9.66 2.35 -30.78
N VAL A 39 8.76 1.54 -31.36
CA VAL A 39 7.46 2.03 -31.86
C VAL A 39 6.63 2.64 -30.74
N LEU A 40 6.58 1.99 -29.57
CA LEU A 40 5.86 2.49 -28.40
C LEU A 40 6.44 3.82 -27.88
N LEU A 41 7.77 4.00 -27.93
CA LEU A 41 8.43 5.27 -27.59
C LEU A 41 8.11 6.39 -28.58
N GLU A 42 8.01 6.07 -29.87
CA GLU A 42 7.65 7.03 -30.91
C GLU A 42 6.19 7.50 -30.77
N ASP A 43 5.28 6.56 -30.48
CA ASP A 43 3.85 6.85 -30.27
C ASP A 43 3.56 7.50 -28.92
N ASN A 44 4.39 7.25 -27.90
CA ASN A 44 4.22 7.77 -26.54
C ASN A 44 5.37 8.69 -26.14
N TYR A 45 5.29 9.97 -26.52
CA TYR A 45 6.17 11.02 -26.00
C TYR A 45 6.08 11.18 -24.46
N VAL A 46 6.98 10.55 -23.71
CA VAL A 46 7.03 10.68 -22.25
C VAL A 46 7.98 11.81 -21.87
N ASP A 47 7.45 12.91 -21.35
CA ASP A 47 8.27 13.98 -20.77
C ASP A 47 8.89 13.50 -19.43
N SER A 48 10.16 13.84 -19.20
CA SER A 48 10.90 13.51 -17.98
C SER A 48 10.21 14.07 -16.73
N ASP A 49 9.64 15.28 -16.82
CA ASP A 49 8.94 15.92 -15.71
C ASP A 49 7.61 15.20 -15.38
N GLU A 50 6.91 14.71 -16.40
CA GLU A 50 5.65 13.98 -16.25
C GLU A 50 5.90 12.58 -15.69
N ALA A 51 6.93 11.89 -16.19
CA ALA A 51 7.40 10.61 -15.67
C ALA A 51 7.84 10.71 -14.20
N PHE A 52 8.60 11.76 -13.85
CA PHE A 52 9.04 11.97 -12.48
C PHE A 52 7.85 12.19 -11.53
N LYS A 53 6.89 13.03 -11.90
CA LYS A 53 5.66 13.27 -11.12
C LYS A 53 4.84 11.99 -10.95
N TYR A 54 4.71 11.18 -12.00
CA TYR A 54 4.02 9.90 -11.94
C TYR A 54 4.68 8.91 -10.97
N VAL A 55 6.00 8.73 -11.08
CA VAL A 55 6.77 7.85 -10.18
C VAL A 55 6.68 8.35 -8.74
N LEU A 56 6.78 9.67 -8.53
CA LEU A 56 6.68 10.28 -7.20
C LEU A 56 5.29 10.05 -6.60
N LYS A 57 4.20 10.31 -7.32
CA LYS A 57 2.82 10.05 -6.89
C LYS A 57 2.62 8.57 -6.49
N ARG A 58 3.11 7.65 -7.32
CA ARG A 58 3.01 6.20 -7.06
C ARG A 58 3.81 5.77 -5.82
N ARG A 59 4.99 6.36 -5.58
CA ARG A 59 5.78 6.10 -4.37
C ARG A 59 5.16 6.75 -3.13
N LEU A 60 4.65 7.97 -3.26
CA LEU A 60 4.06 8.73 -2.16
C LEU A 60 2.79 8.04 -1.62
N SER A 61 1.94 7.52 -2.51
CA SER A 61 0.76 6.74 -2.12
C SER A 61 1.13 5.52 -1.26
N LYS A 62 2.23 4.83 -1.60
CA LYS A 62 2.75 3.71 -0.78
C LYS A 62 3.23 4.17 0.59
N ILE A 63 3.95 5.30 0.64
CA ILE A 63 4.45 5.86 1.91
C ILE A 63 3.28 6.27 2.81
N ILE A 64 2.25 6.91 2.27
CA ILE A 64 1.05 7.31 3.02
C ILE A 64 0.37 6.09 3.64
N SER A 65 0.22 5.00 2.88
CA SER A 65 -0.34 3.75 3.41
C SER A 65 0.49 3.18 4.57
N ILE A 66 1.82 3.24 4.49
CA ILE A 66 2.71 2.81 5.58
C ILE A 66 2.51 3.68 6.82
N VAL A 67 2.46 5.02 6.64
CA VAL A 67 2.27 5.97 7.75
C VAL A 67 0.92 5.72 8.44
N ILE A 68 -0.15 5.52 7.69
CA ILE A 68 -1.47 5.18 8.24
C ILE A 68 -1.41 3.86 9.03
N GLY A 69 -0.74 2.85 8.48
CA GLY A 69 -0.53 1.57 9.16
C GLY A 69 0.20 1.73 10.50
N ILE A 70 1.25 2.55 10.55
CA ILE A 70 1.98 2.86 11.78
C ILE A 70 1.11 3.60 12.80
N ILE A 71 0.35 4.61 12.37
CA ILE A 71 -0.54 5.39 13.25
C ILE A 71 -1.59 4.47 13.88
N LEU A 72 -2.26 3.61 13.08
CA LEU A 72 -3.23 2.65 13.59
C LEU A 72 -2.61 1.67 14.59
N ASN A 73 -1.36 1.26 14.36
CA ASN A 73 -0.62 0.40 15.26
C ASN A 73 -0.35 1.09 16.61
N ILE A 74 0.10 2.35 16.59
CA ILE A 74 0.34 3.16 17.80
C ILE A 74 -0.96 3.36 18.57
N ILE A 75 -2.08 3.66 17.89
CA ILE A 75 -3.40 3.81 18.53
C ILE A 75 -3.82 2.49 19.19
N GLY A 76 -3.67 1.36 18.51
CA GLY A 76 -4.02 0.06 19.09
C GLY A 76 -3.15 -0.31 20.29
N PHE A 77 -1.86 0.01 20.26
CA PHE A 77 -1.00 -0.13 21.45
C PHE A 77 -1.38 0.83 22.58
N ALA A 78 -1.78 2.07 22.27
CA ALA A 78 -2.21 3.04 23.27
C ALA A 78 -3.47 2.59 24.02
N LEU A 79 -4.42 1.95 23.33
CA LEU A 79 -5.64 1.41 23.94
C LEU A 79 -5.37 0.22 24.88
N ILE A 80 -4.29 -0.53 24.66
CA ILE A 80 -3.85 -1.59 25.58
C ILE A 80 -3.16 -1.00 26.81
N ILE A 81 -2.26 -0.04 26.61
CA ILE A 81 -1.40 0.49 27.67
C ILE A 81 -2.18 1.46 28.57
N VAL A 82 -3.07 2.26 27.99
CA VAL A 82 -3.86 3.24 28.73
C VAL A 82 -5.12 2.54 29.24
N PRO A 83 -5.27 2.35 30.57
CA PRO A 83 -6.49 1.77 31.11
C PRO A 83 -7.66 2.68 30.74
N MET A 84 -8.71 2.06 30.20
CA MET A 84 -9.95 2.75 29.87
C MET A 84 -10.47 3.48 31.13
N PRO A 85 -11.07 4.68 30.99
CA PRO A 85 -11.66 5.39 32.13
C PRO A 85 -12.52 4.46 32.97
N THR A 86 -12.46 4.60 34.29
CA THR A 86 -12.99 3.64 35.28
C THR A 86 -14.45 3.26 35.06
N ASP A 87 -15.23 4.15 34.46
CA ASP A 87 -16.64 3.93 34.10
C ASP A 87 -16.86 2.72 33.16
N TYR A 88 -15.82 2.28 32.44
CA TYR A 88 -15.87 1.16 31.49
C TYR A 88 -15.20 -0.12 32.00
N ASN A 89 -14.52 -0.09 33.16
CA ASN A 89 -13.78 -1.24 33.68
C ASN A 89 -14.61 -2.13 34.64
N ASP A 90 -15.87 -1.79 34.88
CA ASP A 90 -16.70 -2.49 35.88
C ASP A 90 -17.39 -3.76 35.34
N VAL A 91 -17.40 -3.95 34.01
CA VAL A 91 -18.05 -5.10 33.39
C VAL A 91 -17.12 -6.32 33.42
N VAL A 92 -17.29 -7.14 34.46
CA VAL A 92 -16.57 -8.42 34.63
C VAL A 92 -17.32 -9.54 33.90
N LEU A 93 -16.68 -10.16 32.92
CA LEU A 93 -17.24 -11.28 32.16
C LEU A 93 -17.08 -12.61 32.89
N LEU A 94 -15.88 -12.88 33.41
CA LEU A 94 -15.58 -14.09 34.17
C LEU A 94 -14.84 -13.71 35.44
N ARG A 95 -15.44 -13.97 36.60
CA ARG A 95 -14.82 -13.65 37.88
C ARG A 95 -14.10 -14.88 38.42
N ALA A 96 -12.76 -14.86 38.41
CA ALA A 96 -11.94 -15.93 38.99
C ALA A 96 -11.81 -15.77 40.51
N THR A 97 -11.70 -14.53 40.99
CA THR A 97 -11.69 -14.16 42.41
C THR A 97 -12.43 -12.83 42.64
N PRO A 98 -12.80 -12.47 43.88
CA PRO A 98 -13.50 -11.20 44.15
C PRO A 98 -12.71 -9.96 43.67
N GLN A 99 -11.38 -10.06 43.67
CA GLN A 99 -10.45 -8.97 43.34
C GLN A 99 -10.02 -8.99 41.86
N ASN A 100 -10.03 -10.16 41.20
CA ASN A 100 -9.54 -10.33 39.83
C ASN A 100 -10.56 -11.09 38.97
N GLY A 101 -10.96 -10.50 37.85
CA GLY A 101 -11.78 -11.14 36.83
C GLY A 101 -11.26 -10.82 35.43
N LEU A 102 -11.74 -11.55 34.43
CA LEU A 102 -11.64 -11.15 33.03
C LEU A 102 -12.65 -10.04 32.79
N HIS A 103 -12.17 -8.85 32.49
CA HIS A 103 -13.02 -7.70 32.20
C HIS A 103 -13.37 -7.64 30.71
N LEU A 104 -14.47 -6.97 30.39
CA LEU A 104 -14.85 -6.72 29.00
C LEU A 104 -13.77 -5.90 28.27
N SER A 105 -13.09 -4.99 28.98
CA SER A 105 -11.92 -4.24 28.50
C SER A 105 -10.78 -5.15 28.03
N ASP A 106 -10.50 -6.25 28.76
CA ASP A 106 -9.46 -7.21 28.37
C ASP A 106 -9.77 -7.88 27.03
N VAL A 107 -11.04 -8.26 26.81
CA VAL A 107 -11.48 -8.90 25.56
C VAL A 107 -11.39 -7.95 24.37
N PHE A 108 -11.76 -6.68 24.56
CA PHE A 108 -11.55 -5.64 23.54
C PHE A 108 -10.07 -5.43 23.23
N GLY A 109 -9.21 -5.38 24.25
CA GLY A 109 -7.76 -5.31 24.07
C GLY A 109 -7.19 -6.48 23.26
N PHE A 110 -7.62 -7.72 23.54
CA PHE A 110 -7.21 -8.89 22.75
C PHE A 110 -7.72 -8.84 21.30
N ALA A 111 -8.98 -8.46 21.08
CA ALA A 111 -9.54 -8.32 19.74
C ALA A 111 -8.79 -7.26 18.92
N GLU A 112 -8.38 -6.18 19.57
CA GLU A 112 -7.59 -5.12 18.97
C GLU A 112 -6.18 -5.58 18.60
N ILE A 113 -5.47 -6.30 19.49
CA ILE A 113 -4.15 -6.89 19.18
C ILE A 113 -4.25 -7.77 17.92
N ILE A 114 -5.26 -8.64 17.87
CA ILE A 114 -5.48 -9.51 16.71
C ILE A 114 -5.75 -8.67 15.45
N GLY A 115 -6.60 -7.64 15.56
CA GLY A 115 -6.89 -6.71 14.47
C GLY A 115 -5.63 -6.01 13.94
N VAL A 116 -4.80 -5.47 14.83
CA VAL A 116 -3.54 -4.80 14.47
C VAL A 116 -2.57 -5.76 13.79
N VAL A 117 -2.43 -6.98 14.29
CA VAL A 117 -1.58 -8.01 13.67
C VAL A 117 -2.09 -8.38 12.27
N ILE A 118 -3.39 -8.57 12.10
CA ILE A 118 -3.98 -8.87 10.78
C ILE A 118 -3.76 -7.72 9.80
N VAL A 119 -4.00 -6.48 10.22
CA VAL A 119 -3.77 -5.29 9.38
C VAL A 119 -2.29 -5.16 9.01
N PHE A 120 -1.39 -5.39 9.97
CA PHE A 120 0.05 -5.34 9.74
C PHE A 120 0.52 -6.42 8.75
N ILE A 121 0.08 -7.67 8.94
CA ILE A 121 0.38 -8.78 8.02
C ILE A 121 -0.24 -8.52 6.65
N GLY A 122 -1.49 -8.09 6.57
CA GLY A 122 -2.17 -7.75 5.33
C GLY A 122 -1.44 -6.65 4.56
N THR A 123 -0.96 -5.63 5.27
CA THR A 123 -0.14 -4.56 4.71
C THR A 123 1.15 -5.14 4.12
N LEU A 124 1.89 -5.96 4.88
CA LEU A 124 3.09 -6.64 4.39
C LEU A 124 2.80 -7.52 3.17
N LEU A 125 1.72 -8.29 3.19
CA LEU A 125 1.34 -9.17 2.08
C LEU A 125 0.93 -8.39 0.82
N ILE A 126 0.25 -7.25 0.94
CA ILE A 126 -0.04 -6.39 -0.21
C ILE A 126 1.27 -5.87 -0.81
N PHE A 127 2.26 -5.51 0.01
CA PHE A 127 3.57 -5.05 -0.47
C PHE A 127 4.42 -6.18 -1.09
N TYR A 128 4.45 -7.36 -0.48
CA TYR A 128 5.23 -8.51 -0.95
C TYR A 128 4.55 -9.27 -2.10
N GLY A 129 3.22 -9.41 -2.06
CA GLY A 129 2.40 -10.06 -3.09
C GLY A 129 2.36 -9.26 -4.38
N ALA A 130 2.32 -7.92 -4.31
CA ALA A 130 2.49 -7.06 -5.47
C ALA A 130 3.85 -7.24 -6.17
N LYS A 131 4.85 -7.82 -5.49
CA LYS A 131 6.17 -8.12 -6.05
C LYS A 131 6.23 -9.47 -6.78
N ARG A 132 5.29 -10.40 -6.51
CA ARG A 132 5.25 -11.75 -7.13
C ARG A 132 4.32 -11.88 -8.33
N SER A 133 3.34 -11.00 -8.51
CA SER A 133 2.43 -11.04 -9.68
C SER A 133 3.08 -10.59 -11.01
N LYS A 134 4.38 -10.30 -11.00
CA LYS A 134 5.17 -9.87 -12.16
C LYS A 134 6.39 -10.77 -12.39
N SER A 135 6.25 -12.07 -12.14
CA SER A 135 7.25 -13.08 -12.49
C SER A 135 6.64 -14.15 -13.36
#